data_AF-A0A6C0EMV5-F1
#
_entry.id   AF-A0A6C0EMV5-F1
#
_cell.length_a   1.000
_cell.length_b   1.000
_cell.length_c   1.000
_cell.angle_alpha   90.00
_cell.angle_beta   90.00
_cell.angle_gamma   90.00
#
_symmetry.space_group_name_H-M   'P 1'
#
loop_
_entity.id
_entity.type
_entity.pdbx_description
1 polymer ?
#
loop_
_entity_poly.entity_id
_entity_poly.type
_entity_poly.pdbx_seq_one_letter_code
_entity_poly.pdbx_strand_id
1 'polypeptide(L)'
;MDERVCCDTVFRTTRLSKDVFIVNDIWAMNGTILHSSMTWTQRQAILAECLRLFHQPVFTALFTLEDAPVGTLTRGYEYYDDVPGSIGVFSCEDVNGYLQCNGRSSQVKEEQVSQES
;
A
#
# COMPACT_ATOMS: atom_id res chain seq x y z
N MET A 1 -20.29 1.83 -2.00
CA MET A 1 -20.26 0.89 -3.14
C MET A 1 -21.68 0.71 -3.62
N ASP A 2 -21.89 0.52 -4.91
CA ASP A 2 -23.22 0.22 -5.45
C ASP A 2 -23.56 -1.29 -5.36
N GLU A 3 -24.78 -1.63 -5.75
CA GLU A 3 -25.35 -2.98 -5.65
C GLU A 3 -24.65 -4.06 -6.51
N ARG A 4 -23.79 -3.67 -7.46
CA ARG A 4 -23.04 -4.62 -8.29
C ARG A 4 -21.81 -5.14 -7.57
N VAL A 5 -21.39 -4.47 -6.49
CA VAL A 5 -20.36 -4.91 -5.55
C VAL A 5 -21.03 -5.33 -4.23
N CYS A 6 -21.99 -6.26 -4.31
CA CYS A 6 -22.86 -6.66 -3.20
C CYS A 6 -22.40 -7.89 -2.41
N CYS A 7 -21.41 -8.63 -2.92
CA CYS A 7 -20.82 -9.76 -2.21
C CYS A 7 -19.52 -9.33 -1.50
N ASP A 8 -18.97 -10.23 -0.70
CA ASP A 8 -17.77 -9.97 0.11
C ASP A 8 -16.65 -9.33 -0.72
N THR A 9 -16.40 -8.05 -0.43
CA THR A 9 -15.33 -7.27 -1.04
C THR A 9 -14.46 -6.73 0.08
N VAL A 10 -13.19 -7.12 0.05
CA VAL A 10 -12.27 -6.91 1.18
C VAL A 10 -11.09 -6.08 0.69
N PHE A 11 -10.97 -4.90 1.25
CA PHE A 11 -9.89 -3.97 0.98
C PHE A 11 -8.89 -3.91 2.14
N ARG A 12 -7.62 -3.78 1.81
CA ARG A 12 -6.59 -3.35 2.76
C ARG A 12 -6.48 -1.83 2.69
N THR A 13 -6.76 -1.15 3.79
CA THR A 13 -6.83 0.32 3.81
C THR A 13 -5.97 0.95 4.90
N THR A 14 -5.45 2.14 4.63
CA THR A 14 -4.91 3.06 5.64
C THR A 14 -5.93 4.16 5.91
N ARG A 15 -6.32 4.33 7.17
CA ARG A 15 -7.24 5.40 7.58
C ARG A 15 -6.49 6.72 7.74
N LEU A 16 -6.90 7.76 7.00
CA LEU A 16 -6.35 9.11 7.12
C LEU A 16 -7.14 9.98 8.11
N SER A 17 -8.47 9.86 8.09
CA SER A 17 -9.35 10.60 9.00
C SER A 17 -10.56 9.76 9.37
N LYS A 18 -11.62 10.35 9.94
CA LYS A 18 -12.79 9.59 10.35
C LYS A 18 -13.44 8.84 9.18
N ASP A 19 -13.58 9.52 8.06
CA ASP A 19 -14.37 9.08 6.91
C ASP A 19 -13.53 9.05 5.62
N VAL A 20 -12.19 9.11 5.73
CA VAL A 20 -11.26 9.10 4.59
C VAL A 20 -10.23 7.99 4.74
N PHE A 21 -10.13 7.15 3.71
CA PHE A 21 -9.25 5.99 3.67
C PHE A 21 -8.52 5.92 2.33
N ILE A 22 -7.24 5.55 2.39
CA ILE A 22 -6.48 5.13 1.23
C ILE A 22 -6.61 3.61 1.11
N VAL A 23 -6.94 3.13 -0.09
CA VAL A 23 -7.04 1.71 -0.39
C VAL A 23 -5.69 1.26 -0.97
N ASN A 24 -4.95 0.48 -0.20
CA ASN A 24 -3.59 0.04 -0.55
C ASN A 24 -3.60 -1.23 -1.40
N ASP A 25 -4.58 -2.12 -1.21
CA ASP A 25 -4.72 -3.37 -1.96
C ASP A 25 -6.14 -3.95 -1.85
N ILE A 26 -6.47 -4.91 -2.71
CA ILE A 26 -7.71 -5.67 -2.71
C ILE A 26 -7.42 -7.16 -2.45
N TRP A 27 -8.04 -7.72 -1.42
CA TRP A 27 -7.91 -9.14 -1.09
C TRP A 27 -8.92 -9.99 -1.88
N ALA A 28 -10.17 -9.57 -1.86
CA ALA A 28 -11.28 -10.24 -2.53
C ALA A 28 -12.26 -9.23 -3.13
N MET A 29 -12.89 -9.61 -4.23
CA MET A 29 -13.94 -8.85 -4.90
C MET A 29 -15.13 -9.75 -5.18
N ASN A 30 -16.31 -9.36 -4.72
CA ASN A 30 -17.55 -10.12 -4.89
C ASN A 30 -17.44 -11.62 -4.56
N GLY A 31 -16.80 -11.95 -3.43
CA GLY A 31 -16.60 -13.32 -2.96
C GLY A 31 -15.46 -14.08 -3.66
N THR A 32 -14.81 -13.49 -4.66
CA THR A 32 -13.64 -14.10 -5.33
C THR A 32 -12.35 -13.56 -4.72
N ILE A 33 -11.49 -14.45 -4.23
CA ILE A 33 -10.16 -14.08 -3.71
C ILE A 33 -9.26 -13.75 -4.90
N LEU A 34 -8.71 -12.54 -4.91
CA LEU A 34 -7.82 -12.05 -5.96
C LEU A 34 -6.35 -12.15 -5.57
N HIS A 35 -6.06 -12.03 -4.27
CA HIS A 35 -4.69 -11.95 -3.75
C HIS A 35 -3.80 -13.10 -4.25
N SER A 36 -4.28 -14.34 -4.14
CA SER A 36 -3.51 -15.55 -4.51
C SER A 36 -3.39 -15.81 -6.01
N SER A 37 -4.23 -15.18 -6.85
CA SER A 37 -4.33 -15.49 -8.27
C SER A 37 -3.80 -14.40 -9.20
N MET A 38 -3.55 -13.20 -8.66
CA MET A 38 -3.16 -12.02 -9.44
C MET A 38 -1.93 -11.35 -8.85
N THR A 39 -1.11 -10.74 -9.72
CA THR A 39 0.01 -9.89 -9.29
C THR A 39 -0.51 -8.62 -8.63
N TRP A 40 0.34 -7.95 -7.86
CA TRP A 40 -0.04 -6.68 -7.22
C TRP A 40 -0.50 -5.64 -8.26
N THR A 41 0.23 -5.49 -9.36
CA THR A 41 -0.11 -4.56 -10.46
C THR A 41 -1.51 -4.82 -11.03
N GLN A 42 -1.86 -6.09 -11.26
CA GLN A 42 -3.20 -6.46 -11.74
C GLN A 42 -4.29 -6.10 -10.73
N ARG A 43 -4.03 -6.33 -9.44
CA ARG A 43 -4.95 -5.97 -8.35
C ARG A 43 -5.15 -4.47 -8.24
N GLN A 44 -4.10 -3.67 -8.42
CA GLN A 44 -4.21 -2.20 -8.43
C GLN A 44 -5.08 -1.69 -9.60
N ALA A 45 -4.92 -2.27 -10.79
CA ALA A 45 -5.76 -1.92 -11.93
C ALA A 45 -7.25 -2.23 -11.69
N ILE A 46 -7.54 -3.40 -11.11
CA ILE A 46 -8.92 -3.79 -10.74
C ILE A 46 -9.48 -2.87 -9.65
N LEU A 47 -8.66 -2.54 -8.64
CA LEU A 47 -9.04 -1.66 -7.55
C LEU A 47 -9.40 -0.26 -8.07
N ALA A 48 -8.55 0.33 -8.92
CA ALA A 48 -8.80 1.64 -9.51
C ALA A 48 -10.12 1.66 -10.31
N GLU A 49 -10.33 0.64 -11.13
CA GLU A 49 -11.57 0.52 -11.92
C GLU A 49 -12.81 0.29 -11.06
N CYS A 50 -12.68 -0.52 -10.00
CA CYS A 50 -13.74 -0.80 -9.05
C CYS A 50 -14.19 0.49 -8.32
N LEU A 51 -13.24 1.27 -7.82
CA LEU A 51 -13.55 2.54 -7.18
C LEU A 51 -14.17 3.52 -8.18
N ARG A 52 -13.60 3.63 -9.39
CA ARG A 52 -14.12 4.53 -10.43
C ARG A 52 -15.57 4.23 -10.82
N LEU A 53 -15.94 2.96 -10.92
CA LEU A 53 -17.26 2.54 -11.39
C LEU A 53 -18.31 2.46 -10.28
N PHE A 54 -17.92 2.04 -9.08
CA PHE A 54 -18.86 1.61 -8.05
C PHE A 54 -18.75 2.40 -6.74
N HIS A 55 -17.73 3.26 -6.57
CA HIS A 55 -17.58 4.10 -5.40
C HIS A 55 -18.17 5.50 -5.62
N GLN A 56 -18.97 5.96 -4.66
CA GLN A 56 -19.42 7.33 -4.55
C GLN A 56 -19.09 7.82 -3.13
N PRO A 57 -18.29 8.89 -2.96
CA PRO A 57 -17.74 9.28 -1.68
C PRO A 57 -18.74 10.10 -0.84
N VAL A 58 -19.91 9.52 -0.52
CA VAL A 58 -20.98 10.24 0.19
C VAL A 58 -20.80 10.19 1.71
N PHE A 59 -20.52 9.01 2.27
CA PHE A 59 -20.34 8.81 3.72
C PHE A 59 -18.92 8.41 4.10
N THR A 60 -18.16 7.87 3.16
CA THR A 60 -16.78 7.46 3.33
C THR A 60 -16.09 7.64 1.98
N ALA A 61 -14.94 8.29 1.98
CA ALA A 61 -14.13 8.48 0.79
C ALA A 61 -13.01 7.44 0.76
N LEU A 62 -12.99 6.65 -0.29
CA LEU A 62 -11.93 5.71 -0.62
C LEU A 62 -11.12 6.30 -1.77
N PHE A 63 -9.82 6.46 -1.56
CA PHE A 63 -8.89 6.92 -2.59
C PHE A 63 -7.92 5.79 -2.94
N THR A 64 -7.50 5.75 -4.21
CA THR A 64 -6.30 5.00 -4.58
C THR A 64 -5.07 5.67 -3.96
N LEU A 65 -3.91 4.98 -4.00
CA LEU A 65 -2.65 5.60 -3.61
C LEU A 65 -2.28 6.80 -4.49
N GLU A 66 -2.57 6.73 -5.80
CA GLU A 66 -2.29 7.80 -6.76
C GLU A 66 -3.21 9.02 -6.56
N ASP A 67 -4.45 8.79 -6.14
CA ASP A 67 -5.45 9.82 -5.87
C ASP A 67 -5.45 10.31 -4.41
N ALA A 68 -4.41 9.98 -3.64
CA ALA A 68 -4.32 10.36 -2.24
C ALA A 68 -4.41 11.91 -2.11
N PRO A 69 -5.15 12.44 -1.11
CA PRO A 69 -5.29 13.88 -0.93
C PRO A 69 -3.95 14.59 -0.80
N VAL A 70 -3.84 15.77 -1.41
CA VAL A 70 -2.63 16.62 -1.32
C VAL A 70 -2.28 16.89 0.14
N GLY A 71 -0.99 16.75 0.47
CA GLY A 71 -0.49 16.91 1.84
C GLY A 71 -0.60 15.66 2.71
N THR A 72 -1.05 14.52 2.17
CA THR A 72 -0.96 13.23 2.86
C THR A 72 0.50 12.90 3.16
N LEU A 73 0.81 12.58 4.42
CA LEU A 73 2.16 12.22 4.85
C LEU A 73 2.51 10.81 4.35
N THR A 74 3.57 10.72 3.55
CA THR A 74 4.15 9.43 3.13
C THR A 74 5.07 8.90 4.22
N ARG A 75 4.77 7.70 4.74
CA ARG A 75 5.59 7.03 5.77
C ARG A 75 6.77 6.25 5.18
N GLY A 76 6.66 5.86 3.91
CA GLY A 76 7.59 4.98 3.22
C GLY A 76 6.92 4.33 2.02
N TYR A 77 7.59 3.36 1.41
CA TYR A 77 7.15 2.69 0.20
C TYR A 77 7.05 1.19 0.43
N GLU A 78 6.06 0.55 -0.21
CA GLU A 78 5.97 -0.91 -0.30
C GLU A 78 6.37 -1.34 -1.71
N TYR A 79 7.26 -2.32 -1.81
CA TYR A 79 7.75 -2.87 -3.07
C TYR A 79 7.19 -4.27 -3.27
N TYR A 80 6.73 -4.54 -4.48
CA TYR A 80 6.11 -5.80 -4.87
C TYR A 80 6.88 -6.41 -6.04
N ASP A 81 6.93 -7.74 -6.08
CA ASP A 81 7.37 -8.49 -7.25
C ASP A 81 6.16 -8.85 -8.14
N ASP A 82 6.44 -9.50 -9.27
CA ASP A 82 5.41 -9.96 -10.21
C ASP A 82 4.88 -11.37 -9.89
N VAL A 83 5.01 -11.83 -8.64
CA VAL A 83 4.52 -13.16 -8.22
C VAL A 83 3.11 -13.03 -7.62
N PRO A 84 2.10 -13.74 -8.15
CA PRO A 84 0.78 -13.77 -7.53
C PRO A 84 0.81 -14.21 -6.07
N GLY A 85 0.08 -13.52 -5.22
CA GLY A 85 0.03 -13.81 -3.78
C GLY A 85 1.26 -13.41 -2.97
N SER A 86 2.28 -12.82 -3.60
CA SER A 86 3.41 -12.26 -2.86
C SER A 86 2.98 -11.08 -1.99
N ILE A 87 3.71 -10.91 -0.90
CA ILE A 87 3.51 -9.81 0.05
C ILE A 87 4.55 -8.75 -0.23
N GLY A 88 4.14 -7.49 -0.17
CA GLY A 88 5.04 -6.36 -0.34
C GLY A 88 6.06 -6.24 0.78
N VAL A 89 7.26 -5.77 0.43
CA VAL A 89 8.31 -5.42 1.39
C VAL A 89 8.25 -3.92 1.65
N PHE A 90 8.09 -3.54 2.92
CA PHE A 90 8.03 -2.14 3.32
C PHE A 90 9.43 -1.57 3.60
N SER A 91 9.73 -0.40 3.03
CA SER A 91 10.92 0.38 3.31
C SER A 91 10.54 1.79 3.77
N CYS A 92 11.07 2.21 4.91
CA CYS A 92 11.10 3.61 5.30
C CYS A 92 12.25 4.28 4.53
N GLU A 93 12.02 4.74 3.30
CA GLU A 93 13.00 5.61 2.65
C GLU A 93 12.84 7.03 3.17
N ASP A 94 13.94 7.62 3.63
CA ASP A 94 13.98 8.99 4.09
C ASP A 94 13.93 9.96 2.91
N VAL A 95 13.08 11.00 3.00
CA VAL A 95 13.21 12.16 2.11
C VAL A 95 14.45 13.01 2.48
N ASN A 96 15.12 12.76 3.61
CA ASN A 96 16.30 13.51 4.12
C ASN A 96 17.29 12.72 5.02
N GLY A 97 17.41 11.40 4.86
CA GLY A 97 18.44 10.55 5.48
C GLY A 97 18.39 10.29 7.00
N TYR A 98 17.33 10.63 7.75
CA TYR A 98 17.20 10.17 9.14
C TYR A 98 15.75 9.92 9.59
N LEU A 99 15.29 8.67 9.53
CA LEU A 99 14.28 8.14 10.45
C LEU A 99 14.52 6.67 10.80
N GLN A 100 14.67 6.45 12.10
CA GLN A 100 14.74 5.13 12.71
C GLN A 100 13.40 4.41 12.56
N CYS A 101 13.39 3.30 11.83
CA CYS A 101 12.37 2.27 11.99
C CYS A 101 12.48 1.77 13.43
N ASN A 102 11.46 2.00 14.26
CA ASN A 102 11.41 1.54 15.65
C ASN A 102 11.90 0.08 15.79
N GLY A 103 13.11 -0.10 16.33
CA GLY A 103 13.50 -1.33 17.02
C GLY A 103 14.85 -1.96 16.71
N ARG A 104 15.50 -1.71 15.57
CA ARG A 104 16.86 -2.25 15.31
C ARG A 104 17.66 -1.32 14.40
N SER A 105 18.43 -0.42 15.01
CA SER A 105 19.58 0.18 14.34
C SER A 105 20.62 -0.92 14.13
N SER A 106 20.64 -1.53 12.94
CA SER A 106 21.80 -2.29 12.50
C SER A 106 22.92 -1.28 12.24
N GLN A 107 23.78 -1.05 13.25
CA GLN A 107 25.02 -0.33 13.02
C GLN A 107 25.86 -1.15 12.03
N VAL A 108 25.93 -0.69 10.78
CA VAL A 108 26.98 -1.11 9.86
C VAL A 108 28.26 -0.49 10.41
N LYS A 109 29.11 -1.30 11.05
CA LYS A 109 30.48 -0.90 11.38
C LYS A 109 31.23 -0.72 10.06
N GLU A 110 31.58 0.51 9.72
CA GLU A 110 32.67 0.79 8.78
C GLU A 110 33.96 0.28 9.43
N GLU A 111 34.49 -0.84 8.94
CA GLU A 111 35.87 -1.25 9.22
C GLU A 111 36.80 -0.27 8.49
N GLN A 112 37.39 0.65 9.27
CA GLN A 112 38.56 1.40 8.84
C GLN A 112 39.71 0.41 8.59
N VAL A 113 39.94 0.08 7.33
CA VAL A 113 41.18 -0.56 6.88
C VAL A 113 42.20 0.55 6.64
N SER A 114 42.84 1.02 7.70
CA SER A 114 44.12 1.72 7.62
C SER A 114 45.21 0.68 7.39
N GLN A 115 45.63 0.51 6.14
CA GLN A 115 46.89 -0.13 5.80
C GLN A 115 48.03 0.86 6.02
N GLU A 116 48.78 0.68 7.10
CA GLU A 116 50.15 1.15 7.23
C GLU A 116 51.05 0.25 6.37
N SER A 117 51.82 0.85 5.46
CA SER A 117 53.11 0.35 4.95
C SER A 117 53.88 1.50 4.33
#